data_AF-A0A1N6S0F4-F1
#
_entry.id   AF-A0A1N6S0F4-F1
#
_cell.length_a   1.000
_cell.length_b   1.000
_cell.length_c   1.000
_cell.angle_alpha   90.00
_cell.angle_beta   90.00
_cell.angle_gamma   90.00
#
_symmetry.space_group_name_H-M   'P 1'
#
loop_
_entity.id
_entity.type
_entity.pdbx_description
1 polymer ?
#
loop_
_entity_poly.entity_id
_entity_poly.type
_entity_poly.pdbx_seq_one_letter_code
_entity_poly.pdbx_strand_id
1 'polypeptide(L)' 'MPLYTMKEVWTPLRWFGVKFFKELEDGNYYVKVGNNPRKKVR' A
#
# COMPACT_ATOMS: atom_id res chain seq x y z
N MET A 1 -12.22 14.07 9.68
CA MET A 1 -11.66 12.73 9.37
C MET A 1 -10.26 12.96 8.84
N PRO A 2 -9.19 12.41 9.45
CA PRO A 2 -7.85 12.57 8.89
C PRO A 2 -7.84 11.99 7.47
N LEU A 3 -7.51 12.81 6.47
CA LEU A 3 -7.38 12.39 5.08
C LEU A 3 -6.05 11.64 4.95
N TYR A 4 -6.02 10.36 5.35
CA TYR A 4 -4.90 9.48 5.06
C TYR A 4 -4.72 9.41 3.54
N THR A 5 -3.86 10.26 3.01
CA THR A 5 -3.62 10.38 1.57
C THR A 5 -2.74 9.19 1.19
N MET A 6 -3.39 8.07 0.88
CA MET A 6 -2.73 6.87 0.37
C MET A 6 -2.54 6.98 -1.14
N LYS A 7 -1.30 6.88 -1.61
CA LYS A 7 -0.99 6.69 -3.03
C LYS A 7 -0.64 5.23 -3.30
N GLU A 8 -1.28 4.65 -4.30
CA GLU A 8 -0.84 3.36 -4.84
C GLU A 8 0.47 3.56 -5.61
N VAL A 9 1.47 2.73 -5.32
CA VAL A 9 2.74 2.72 -6.05
C VAL A 9 2.65 1.62 -7.09
N TRP A 10 2.70 2.00 -8.37
CA TRP A 10 2.79 1.02 -9.45
C TRP A 10 4.15 0.35 -9.39
N THR A 11 4.14 -0.97 -9.29
CA THR A 11 5.35 -1.81 -9.26
C THR A 11 5.13 -3.01 -10.17
N PRO A 12 6.19 -3.60 -10.76
CA PRO A 12 6.07 -4.84 -11.53
C PRO A 12 5.49 -6.00 -10.71
N LEU A 13 5.65 -5.97 -9.39
CA LEU A 13 5.04 -6.89 -8.44
C LEU A 13 3.50 -6.85 -8.45
N ARG A 14 2.89 -5.80 -9.00
CA ARG A 14 1.44 -5.71 -9.22
C ARG A 14 0.93 -6.81 -10.16
N TRP A 15 1.73 -7.24 -11.13
CA TRP A 15 1.37 -8.38 -12.00
C TRP A 15 1.35 -9.70 -11.24
N PHE A 16 2.19 -9.84 -10.21
CA PHE A 16 2.21 -10.99 -9.31
C PHE A 16 1.21 -10.86 -8.14
N GLY A 17 0.28 -9.90 -8.20
CA GLY A 17 -0.77 -9.70 -7.20
C GLY A 17 -0.33 -8.96 -5.95
N VAL A 18 0.86 -8.34 -5.93
CA VAL A 18 1.34 -7.54 -4.82
C VAL A 18 1.12 -6.06 -5.13
N LYS A 19 0.26 -5.40 -4.36
CA LYS A 19 -0.02 -3.96 -4.47
C LYS A 19 0.64 -3.23 -3.32
N PHE A 20 1.38 -2.17 -3.63
CA PHE A 20 2.02 -1.30 -2.67
C PHE A 20 1.23 0.00 -2.53
N PHE A 21 1.04 0.45 -1.31
CA PHE A 21 0.44 1.74 -0.99
C PHE A 21 1.37 2.49 -0.04
N LYS A 22 1.47 3.80 -0.23
CA LYS A 22 2.26 4.69 0.61
C LYS A 22 1.34 5.76 1.18
N GLU A 23 1.32 5.94 2.49
CA GLU A 23 0.72 7.11 3.13
C GLU A 23 1.62 8.33 2.97
N LEU A 24 1.06 9.46 2.55
CA LEU A 24 1.81 10.71 2.38
C LEU A 24 2.12 11.42 3.70
N GLU A 25 1.22 11.35 4.67
CA GLU A 25 1.32 12.12 5.92
C GLU A 25 2.28 11.48 6.92
N ASP A 26 2.16 10.17 7.10
CA ASP A 26 2.83 9.44 8.19
C ASP A 26 4.06 8.64 7.69
N GLY A 27 4.28 8.60 6.37
CA GLY A 27 5.36 7.84 5.75
C GLY A 27 5.18 6.32 5.83
N ASN A 28 4.02 5.84 6.28
CA ASN A 28 3.74 4.43 6.42
C ASN A 28 3.60 3.73 5.06
N TYR A 29 4.10 2.49 5.02
CA TYR A 29 4.00 1.64 3.83
C TYR A 29 3.04 0.49 4.08
N TYR A 30 2.15 0.25 3.12
CA TYR A 30 1.21 -0.85 3.14
C TYR A 30 1.42 -1.74 1.94
N VAL A 31 1.32 -3.04 2.18
CA VAL A 31 1.38 -4.04 1.13
C VAL A 31 0.12 -4.88 1.18
N LYS A 32 -0.48 -5.11 0.02
CA LYS A 32 -1.56 -6.06 -0.18
C LYS A 32 -1.08 -7.15 -1.12
N VAL A 33 -1.05 -8.38 -0.64
CA VAL A 33 -0.67 -9.56 -1.46
C VAL A 33 -1.92 -10.39 -1.72
N GLY A 34 -2.37 -10.41 -2.97
CA GLY A 34 -3.54 -11.16 -3.41
C GLY A 34 -4.80 -10.77 -2.66
N ASN A 35 -5.46 -11.76 -2.07
CA ASN A 35 -6.71 -11.59 -1.32
C ASN A 35 -6.51 -11.29 0.18
N ASN A 36 -5.28 -11.13 0.64
CA ASN A 36 -5.01 -10.83 2.04
C ASN A 36 -5.37 -9.38 2.38
N PRO A 37 -5.74 -9.10 3.65
CA PRO A 37 -5.90 -7.74 4.14
C PRO A 37 -4.58 -6.95 4.02
N ARG A 38 -4.69 -5.63 3.83
CA ARG A 38 -3.53 -4.74 3.73
C ARG A 38 -2.72 -4.84 5.03
N LYS A 39 -1.43 -5.16 4.92
CA LYS A 39 -0.52 -5.18 6.07
C LYS A 39 0.31 -3.90 6.07
N LYS A 40 0.38 -3.24 7.22
CA LYS A 40 1.35 -2.18 7.49
C LYS A 40 2.72 -2.85 7.61
N VAL A 41 3.65 -2.45 6.75
CA VAL A 41 5.02 -2.98 6.76
C VAL A 41 5.90 -2.15 7.66
N ARG A 42 5.68 -0.84 7.72
CA ARG A 42 6.41 0.08 8.58
C ARG A 42 5.60 1.36 8.76
#